data_AF-A0A977PTY8-F1
#
_entry.id   AF-A0A977PTY8-F1
#
_cell.length_a   1.000
_cell.length_b   1.000
_cell.length_c   1.000
_cell.angle_alpha   90.00
_cell.angle_beta   90.00
_cell.angle_gamma   90.00
#
_symmetry.space_group_name_H-M   'P 1'
#
loop_
_entity.id
_entity.type
_entity.pdbx_description
1 polymer ?
#
loop_
_entity_poly.entity_id
_entity_poly.type
_entity_poly.pdbx_seq_one_letter_code
_entity_poly.pdbx_strand_id
1 'polypeptide(L)'
;MGTHPQEKLGVGTIVKAMILNCLGCINAPLYLLSEFFKGKALEHLLGEGIKAEDLNDDKLGRSLDKVFGVGVKNRFTKIVLKAAAIFGIEQKSKHLDSGTSRIK
;
A
#
# COMPACT_ATOMS: atom_id res chain seq x y z
N MET A 1 2.03 15.61 4.27
CA MET A 1 1.33 16.56 3.38
C MET A 1 2.01 16.51 2.01
N GLY A 2 1.24 16.50 0.92
CA GLY A 2 1.77 16.61 -0.45
C GLY A 2 2.45 17.97 -0.62
N THR A 3 3.62 18.00 -1.24
CA THR A 3 4.50 19.18 -1.28
C THR A 3 4.28 20.04 -2.52
N HIS A 4 3.26 19.75 -3.35
CA HIS A 4 2.92 20.55 -4.53
C HIS A 4 1.45 20.98 -4.52
N PRO A 5 1.15 22.24 -4.90
CA PRO A 5 -0.21 22.81 -4.89
C PRO A 5 -1.19 22.14 -5.86
N GLN A 6 -0.73 21.30 -6.80
CA GLN A 6 -1.59 20.46 -7.65
C GLN A 6 -1.80 19.02 -7.12
N GLU A 7 -1.11 18.60 -6.05
CA GLU A 7 -1.34 17.29 -5.41
C GLU A 7 -2.54 17.37 -4.46
N LYS A 8 -3.75 17.26 -5.00
CA LYS A 8 -4.98 17.08 -4.20
C LYS A 8 -4.95 15.83 -3.31
N LEU A 9 -4.17 14.81 -3.70
CA LEU A 9 -4.10 13.53 -3.00
C LEU A 9 -2.72 13.30 -2.39
N GLY A 10 -2.71 12.92 -1.10
CA GLY A 10 -1.50 12.44 -0.45
C GLY A 10 -1.12 11.02 -0.89
N VAL A 11 0.18 10.71 -0.83
CA VAL A 11 0.74 9.38 -1.16
C VAL A 11 0.03 8.25 -0.39
N GLY A 12 -0.29 8.47 0.89
CA GLY A 12 -1.01 7.47 1.70
C GLY A 12 -2.43 7.16 1.20
N THR A 13 -3.14 8.17 0.68
CA THR A 13 -4.48 7.99 0.10
C THR A 13 -4.41 7.22 -1.21
N ILE A 14 -3.41 7.50 -2.03
CA ILE A 14 -3.15 6.77 -3.28
C ILE A 14 -2.82 5.30 -2.98
N VAL A 15 -1.95 5.04 -2.01
CA VAL A 15 -1.63 3.67 -1.57
C VAL A 15 -2.87 2.95 -1.04
N LYS A 16 -3.74 3.65 -0.29
CA LYS A 16 -5.02 3.08 0.17
C LYS A 16 -5.91 2.66 -1.01
N ALA A 17 -6.02 3.50 -2.04
CA ALA A 17 -6.80 3.19 -3.25
C ALA A 17 -6.24 1.96 -3.98
N MET A 18 -4.92 1.83 -4.09
CA MET A 18 -4.27 0.65 -4.69
C MET A 18 -4.53 -0.63 -3.90
N ILE A 19 -4.44 -0.58 -2.56
CA ILE A 19 -4.74 -1.74 -1.71
C ILE A 19 -6.19 -2.17 -1.89
N LEU A 20 -7.12 -1.22 -1.94
CA LEU A 20 -8.54 -1.52 -2.13
C LEU A 20 -8.81 -2.14 -3.50
N ASN A 21 -8.11 -1.69 -4.55
CA ASN A 21 -8.15 -2.32 -5.87
C ASN A 21 -7.63 -3.77 -5.84
N CYS A 22 -6.58 -4.07 -5.09
CA CYS A 22 -6.08 -5.44 -4.90
C CYS A 22 -7.05 -6.34 -4.10
N LEU A 23 -7.88 -5.77 -3.23
CA LEU A 23 -8.84 -6.51 -2.40
C LEU A 23 -10.20 -6.70 -3.09
N GLY A 24 -10.53 -5.88 -4.09
CA GLY A 24 -11.86 -5.79 -4.71
C GLY A 24 -12.24 -6.90 -5.70
N CYS A 25 -11.58 -8.05 -5.67
CA CYS A 25 -11.78 -9.23 -6.57
C CYS A 25 -11.55 -9.00 -8.07
N ILE A 26 -11.48 -7.76 -8.55
CA ILE A 26 -11.08 -7.40 -9.91
C ILE A 26 -9.80 -6.59 -9.78
N ASN A 27 -8.65 -7.23 -9.98
CA ASN A 27 -7.36 -6.53 -10.06
C ASN A 27 -7.33 -5.71 -11.35
N ALA A 28 -8.02 -4.56 -11.35
CA ALA A 28 -7.91 -3.63 -12.46
C ALA A 28 -6.45 -3.19 -12.56
N PRO A 29 -5.86 -3.18 -13.76
CA PRO A 29 -4.56 -2.56 -13.99
C PRO A 29 -4.55 -1.15 -13.41
N LEU A 30 -3.39 -0.68 -12.90
CA LEU A 30 -3.29 0.64 -12.27
C LEU A 30 -3.79 1.77 -13.20
N TYR A 31 -3.64 1.60 -14.51
CA TYR A 31 -4.13 2.58 -15.48
C TYR A 31 -5.65 2.67 -15.62
N LEU A 32 -6.36 1.65 -15.14
CA LEU A 32 -7.83 1.61 -15.07
C LEU A 32 -8.34 1.90 -13.67
N LEU A 33 -7.49 2.35 -12.74
CA LEU A 33 -7.92 2.59 -11.36
C LEU A 33 -9.00 3.69 -11.28
N SER A 34 -8.87 4.74 -12.10
CA SER A 34 -9.92 5.77 -12.22
C SER A 34 -11.25 5.15 -12.66
N GLU A 35 -11.23 4.28 -13.68
CA GLU A 35 -12.44 3.57 -14.16
C GLU A 35 -12.99 2.59 -13.13
N PHE A 36 -12.11 1.87 -12.41
CA PHE A 36 -12.49 0.95 -11.34
C PHE A 36 -13.32 1.68 -10.27
N PHE A 37 -12.98 2.92 -9.95
CA PHE A 37 -13.68 3.70 -8.95
C PHE A 37 -14.91 4.47 -9.48
N LYS A 38 -15.18 4.46 -10.80
CA LYS A 38 -16.43 5.01 -11.33
C LYS A 38 -17.63 4.24 -10.77
N GLY A 39 -18.61 4.98 -10.25
CA GLY A 39 -19.82 4.43 -9.63
C GLY A 39 -19.60 3.77 -8.26
N LYS A 40 -18.39 3.83 -7.68
CA LYS A 40 -18.12 3.43 -6.29
C LYS A 40 -18.15 4.65 -5.37
N ALA A 41 -18.47 4.45 -4.10
CA ALA A 41 -18.51 5.51 -3.08
C ALA A 41 -17.10 5.99 -2.69
N LEU A 42 -16.41 6.67 -3.63
CA LEU A 42 -15.01 7.03 -3.50
C LEU A 42 -14.73 7.94 -2.31
N GLU A 43 -15.62 8.91 -2.07
CA GLU A 43 -15.51 9.83 -0.95
C GLU A 43 -15.60 9.13 0.40
N HIS A 44 -16.43 8.09 0.49
CA HIS A 44 -16.54 7.27 1.70
C HIS A 44 -15.30 6.41 1.94
N LEU A 45 -14.66 5.94 0.87
CA LEU A 45 -13.53 5.01 0.92
C LEU A 45 -12.18 5.72 1.11
N LEU A 46 -11.98 6.86 0.44
CA LEU A 46 -10.70 7.55 0.35
C LEU A 46 -10.68 8.89 1.10
N GLY A 47 -11.83 9.52 1.30
CA GLY A 47 -11.99 10.83 1.91
C GLY A 47 -12.83 11.80 1.08
N GLU A 48 -13.45 12.78 1.75
CA GLU A 48 -14.36 13.76 1.14
C GLU A 48 -13.68 14.58 0.03
N GLY A 49 -14.42 14.84 -1.05
CA GLY A 49 -13.96 15.66 -2.18
C GLY A 49 -13.01 14.97 -3.16
N ILE A 50 -12.70 13.67 -2.96
CA ILE A 50 -11.85 12.89 -3.85
C ILE A 50 -12.68 12.35 -5.02
N LYS A 51 -12.20 12.62 -6.24
CA LYS A 51 -12.84 12.12 -7.46
C LYS A 51 -12.03 11.02 -8.12
N ALA A 52 -12.70 10.21 -8.94
CA ALA A 52 -12.06 9.10 -9.63
C ALA A 52 -10.96 9.62 -10.57
N GLU A 53 -11.20 10.76 -11.22
CA GLU A 53 -10.25 11.46 -12.09
C GLU A 53 -8.95 11.90 -11.36
N ASP A 54 -8.98 11.99 -10.04
CA ASP A 54 -7.79 12.31 -9.26
C ASP A 54 -6.81 11.11 -9.18
N LEU A 55 -7.25 9.88 -9.50
CA LEU A 55 -6.49 8.62 -9.46
C LEU A 55 -5.92 8.21 -10.83
N ASN A 56 -5.21 9.12 -11.49
CA ASN A 56 -4.56 8.87 -12.77
C ASN A 56 -3.15 8.26 -12.64
N ASP A 57 -2.71 7.58 -13.70
CA ASP A 57 -1.49 6.77 -13.78
C ASP A 57 -0.23 7.51 -13.35
N ASP A 58 -0.08 8.76 -13.79
CA ASP A 58 1.10 9.58 -13.46
C ASP A 58 1.24 9.77 -11.95
N LYS A 59 0.12 10.04 -11.26
CA LYS A 59 0.10 10.19 -9.80
C LYS A 59 0.34 8.84 -9.10
N LEU A 60 -0.19 7.76 -9.65
CA LEU A 60 0.02 6.41 -9.13
C LEU A 60 1.51 6.02 -9.22
N GLY A 61 2.12 6.21 -10.39
CA GLY A 61 3.54 5.95 -10.63
C GLY A 61 4.43 6.75 -9.70
N ARG A 62 4.24 8.08 -9.64
CA ARG A 62 5.01 8.95 -8.73
C ARG A 62 4.85 8.57 -7.26
N SER A 63 3.67 8.11 -6.86
CA SER A 63 3.43 7.64 -5.49
C SER A 63 4.17 6.36 -5.19
N LEU A 64 4.23 5.42 -6.16
CA LEU A 64 5.04 4.20 -6.04
C LEU A 64 6.53 4.53 -5.96
N ASP A 65 7.01 5.47 -6.78
CA ASP A 65 8.41 5.92 -6.73
C ASP A 65 8.75 6.54 -5.37
N LYS A 66 7.86 7.38 -4.82
CA LYS A 66 8.00 7.94 -3.47
C LYS A 66 8.03 6.83 -2.42
N VAL A 67 7.13 5.85 -2.48
CA VAL A 67 7.10 4.72 -1.53
C VAL A 67 8.36 3.86 -1.65
N PHE A 68 8.84 3.64 -2.87
CA PHE A 68 10.06 2.90 -3.18
C PHE A 68 11.29 3.60 -2.63
N GLY A 69 11.44 4.90 -2.90
CA GLY A 69 12.60 5.70 -2.50
C GLY A 69 12.80 5.79 -0.99
N VAL A 70 11.73 5.72 -0.18
CA VAL A 70 11.87 5.76 1.28
C VAL A 70 12.22 4.35 1.84
N GLY A 71 12.08 3.28 1.05
CA GLY A 71 12.35 1.89 1.41
C GLY A 71 11.08 1.12 1.80
N VAL A 72 10.64 0.22 0.92
CA VAL A 72 9.39 -0.55 1.10
C VAL A 72 9.54 -1.67 2.13
N LYS A 73 10.69 -2.38 2.12
CA LYS A 73 10.93 -3.57 2.95
C LYS A 73 10.68 -3.30 4.44
N ASN A 74 11.35 -2.29 5.00
CA ASN A 74 11.25 -1.99 6.43
C ASN A 74 9.84 -1.52 6.84
N ARG A 75 9.14 -0.81 5.94
CA ARG A 75 7.75 -0.40 6.17
C ARG A 75 6.80 -1.58 6.12
N PHE A 76 6.95 -2.45 5.12
CA PHE A 76 6.16 -3.66 4.99
C PHE A 76 6.31 -4.57 6.20
N THR A 77 7.56 -4.82 6.66
CA THR A 77 7.81 -5.59 7.89
C THR A 77 7.07 -5.01 9.09
N LYS A 78 7.14 -3.69 9.31
CA LYS A 78 6.40 -3.05 10.42
C LYS A 78 4.88 -3.26 10.31
N ILE A 79 4.33 -3.16 9.11
CA ILE A 79 2.89 -3.39 8.85
C ILE A 79 2.52 -4.84 9.16
N VAL A 80 3.30 -5.80 8.65
CA VAL A 80 3.07 -7.25 8.88
C VAL A 80 3.19 -7.59 10.37
N LEU A 81 4.21 -7.09 11.07
CA LEU A 81 4.37 -7.33 12.51
C LEU A 81 3.18 -6.79 13.30
N LYS A 82 2.67 -5.61 12.92
CA LYS A 82 1.47 -5.02 13.54
C LYS A 82 0.21 -5.82 13.23
N ALA A 83 0.02 -6.26 11.99
CA ALA A 83 -1.09 -7.10 11.60
C ALA A 83 -1.05 -8.45 12.35
N ALA A 84 0.10 -9.11 12.40
CA ALA A 84 0.30 -10.36 13.14
C ALA A 84 -0.08 -10.21 14.62
N ALA A 85 0.31 -9.10 15.26
CA ALA A 85 -0.10 -8.80 16.64
C ALA A 85 -1.62 -8.63 16.80
N ILE A 86 -2.29 -7.94 15.87
CA ILE A 86 -3.76 -7.75 15.90
C ILE A 86 -4.50 -9.07 15.72
N PHE A 87 -4.03 -9.94 14.83
CA PHE A 87 -4.64 -11.23 14.54
C PHE A 87 -4.20 -12.35 15.49
N GLY A 88 -3.42 -12.04 16.53
CA GLY A 88 -2.95 -13.03 17.51
C GLY A 88 -2.04 -14.12 16.91
N ILE A 89 -1.39 -13.84 15.77
CA ILE A 89 -0.47 -14.78 15.13
C ILE A 89 0.79 -14.84 15.99
N GLU A 90 1.04 -15.98 16.65
CA GLU A 90 2.27 -16.20 17.40
C GLU A 90 3.49 -16.00 16.50
N GLN A 91 4.27 -14.97 16.81
CA GLN A 91 5.53 -14.72 16.15
C GLN A 91 6.57 -15.65 16.76
N LYS A 92 6.67 -16.88 16.24
CA LYS A 92 7.82 -17.74 16.51
C LYS A 92 9.06 -17.09 15.89
N SER A 93 9.71 -16.19 16.62
CA SER A 93 11.08 -15.80 16.32
C SER A 93 11.97 -17.02 16.57
N LYS A 94 12.11 -17.87 15.55
CA LYS A 94 13.22 -18.80 15.50
C LYS A 94 14.45 -17.96 15.28
N HIS A 95 15.12 -17.62 16.38
CA HIS A 95 16.53 -17.29 16.41
C HIS A 95 17.24 -18.28 15.48
N LEU A 96 17.68 -17.77 14.32
CA LEU A 96 18.39 -18.56 13.32
C LEU A 96 19.82 -18.71 13.82
N ASP A 97 20.02 -19.45 14.91
CA ASP A 97 21.34 -19.93 15.28
C ASP A 97 21.74 -20.97 14.24
N SER A 98 22.49 -20.52 13.24
CA SER A 98 23.17 -21.41 12.30
C SER A 98 24.39 -22.00 13.01
N GLY A 99 24.13 -22.93 13.93
CA GLY A 99 25.13 -23.83 14.47
C GLY A 99 25.65 -24.75 13.35
N THR A 100 26.70 -24.30 12.67
CA THR A 100 27.48 -25.17 11.79
C THR A 100 28.32 -26.10 12.66
N SER A 101 27.75 -27.24 13.04
CA SER A 101 28.53 -28.37 13.54
C SER A 101 28.53 -29.44 12.45
N ARG A 102 29.58 -29.45 11.62
CA ARG A 102 29.94 -30.65 10.86
C ARG A 102 30.82 -31.55 11.71
N ILE A 103 30.46 -32.81 11.61
CA ILE A 103 30.89 -33.98 12.36
C ILE A 103 32.32 -34.36 11.95
N LYS A 104 33.07 -34.83 12.95
CA LYS A 104 34.44 -35.36 12.86
C LYS A 104 34.53 -36.61 11.98
#